data_AF-A0A0M8XHY3-F1
#
_entry.id   AF-A0A0M8XHY3-F1
#
_cell.length_a   1.000
_cell.length_b   1.000
_cell.length_c   1.000
_cell.angle_alpha   90.00
_cell.angle_beta   90.00
_cell.angle_gamma   90.00
#
_symmetry.space_group_name_H-M   'P 1'
#
loop_
_entity.id
_entity.type
_entity.pdbx_description
1 polymer ?
#
loop_
_entity_poly.entity_id
_entity_poly.type
_entity_poly.pdbx_seq_one_letter_code
_entity_poly.pdbx_strand_id
1 'polypeptide(L)'
;MTTVVTSGVFSSTSPAISPVNGVGTDYIQWGSAGSQSGYQFRGDAADVQLDGTEFVVGTFVHRNKPTNVSPSQFDVQLTVNVMFEDGSTTDLDFSFHHHETPNSTGTSPADDDLVDLQTFIHPRPVTIAGKQYRAVLSGFKRNGQIVQRFRSPESGINFAEVVCMFTLDEPDVIISGLRYQGTSTGQADEYVEILNKGGAPQDLTGWKVEAKPTGHSFPFPPGTVVQPGQRYRVYTNENHPGYGGFSFGSAGEVWRDQGGIARLVADDGFVVDQSPYLDKGFGNTGTP
;
A
#
# COMPACT_ATOMS: atom_id res chain seq x y z
N MET A 1 12.10 5.18 -13.96
CA MET A 1 11.90 3.74 -14.19
C MET A 1 13.25 3.05 -14.13
N THR A 2 13.34 1.92 -13.42
CA THR A 2 14.50 1.01 -13.38
C THR A 2 13.98 -0.41 -13.50
N THR A 3 14.71 -1.32 -14.14
CA THR A 3 14.34 -2.74 -14.10
C THR A 3 14.83 -3.36 -12.78
N VAL A 4 14.02 -4.25 -12.19
CA VAL A 4 14.41 -5.09 -11.07
C VAL A 4 14.21 -6.56 -11.39
N VAL A 5 15.06 -7.41 -10.83
CA VAL A 5 14.91 -8.86 -10.81
C VAL A 5 14.89 -9.30 -9.36
N THR A 6 13.93 -10.12 -8.99
CA THR A 6 13.75 -10.56 -7.60
C THR A 6 13.96 -12.06 -7.46
N SER A 7 14.36 -12.47 -6.26
CA SER A 7 14.40 -13.86 -5.81
C SER A 7 14.16 -13.91 -4.31
N GLY A 8 13.84 -15.06 -3.73
CA GLY A 8 13.58 -15.10 -2.30
C GLY A 8 13.86 -16.45 -1.66
N VAL A 9 14.16 -16.40 -0.37
CA VAL A 9 14.44 -17.57 0.46
C VAL A 9 13.70 -17.49 1.79
N PHE A 10 13.09 -18.60 2.20
CA PHE A 10 12.46 -18.71 3.50
C PHE A 10 13.52 -19.02 4.57
N SER A 11 13.77 -18.09 5.48
CA SER A 11 14.94 -18.13 6.37
C SER A 11 14.67 -18.81 7.71
N SER A 12 13.44 -18.78 8.22
CA SER A 12 13.08 -19.42 9.50
C SER A 12 11.57 -19.50 9.74
N THR A 13 11.19 -20.18 10.82
CA THR A 13 9.86 -20.11 11.42
C THR A 13 9.94 -19.64 12.87
N SER A 14 8.96 -18.89 13.35
CA SER A 14 8.92 -18.34 14.71
C SER A 14 7.51 -18.37 15.33
N PRO A 15 7.28 -19.07 16.45
CA PRO A 15 8.20 -20.02 17.08
C PRO A 15 8.56 -21.16 16.11
N ALA A 16 9.69 -21.82 16.38
CA ALA A 16 10.13 -22.93 15.56
C ALA A 16 9.10 -24.08 15.60
N ILE A 17 8.76 -24.60 14.42
CA ILE A 17 7.87 -25.76 14.24
C ILE A 17 8.68 -27.00 13.85
N SER A 18 8.08 -28.18 14.05
CA SER A 18 8.66 -29.45 13.60
C SER A 18 7.57 -30.42 13.13
N PRO A 19 7.79 -31.16 12.03
CA PRO A 19 8.94 -31.07 11.13
C PRO A 19 8.88 -29.82 10.22
N VAL A 20 10.04 -29.28 9.87
CA VAL A 20 10.20 -28.23 8.85
C VAL A 20 11.35 -28.58 7.93
N ASN A 21 11.17 -28.40 6.62
CA ASN A 21 12.20 -28.64 5.60
C ASN A 21 12.24 -27.48 4.61
N GLY A 22 13.37 -27.30 3.94
CA GLY A 22 13.52 -26.27 2.89
C GLY A 22 13.86 -24.87 3.40
N VAL A 23 14.21 -24.73 4.68
CA VAL A 23 14.79 -23.49 5.21
C VAL A 23 16.06 -23.13 4.41
N GLY A 24 16.17 -21.85 4.04
CA GLY A 24 17.24 -21.33 3.18
C GLY A 24 16.98 -21.50 1.68
N THR A 25 15.78 -21.92 1.28
CA THR A 25 15.41 -22.11 -0.14
C THR A 25 14.15 -21.31 -0.49
N ASP A 26 13.81 -21.26 -1.77
CA ASP A 26 12.57 -20.65 -2.28
C ASP A 26 11.31 -21.47 -1.93
N TYR A 27 11.46 -22.64 -1.31
CA TYR A 27 10.37 -23.55 -0.95
C TYR A 27 10.53 -24.11 0.46
N ILE A 28 9.67 -23.70 1.38
CA ILE A 28 9.60 -24.22 2.76
C ILE A 28 8.34 -25.06 2.95
N GLN A 29 8.46 -26.15 3.70
CA GLN A 29 7.36 -27.08 3.95
C GLN A 29 7.34 -27.57 5.40
N TRP A 30 6.15 -27.86 5.90
CA TRP A 30 5.91 -28.40 7.23
C TRP A 30 4.83 -29.48 7.21
N GLY A 31 4.66 -30.17 8.33
CA GLY A 31 3.69 -31.24 8.46
C GLY A 31 4.24 -32.62 8.12
N SER A 32 3.38 -33.63 8.32
CA SER A 32 3.79 -35.03 8.21
C SER A 32 3.95 -35.49 6.76
N ALA A 33 4.76 -36.52 6.54
CA ALA A 33 4.98 -37.09 5.21
C ALA A 33 3.66 -37.48 4.55
N GLY A 34 3.42 -37.00 3.32
CA GLY A 34 2.18 -37.23 2.58
C GLY A 34 1.07 -36.20 2.82
N SER A 35 1.24 -35.29 3.78
CA SER A 35 0.30 -34.21 4.09
C SER A 35 1.00 -32.85 4.20
N GLN A 36 2.13 -32.64 3.52
CA GLN A 36 2.92 -31.42 3.71
C GLN A 36 2.24 -30.18 3.11
N SER A 37 1.98 -29.20 3.97
CA SER A 37 1.71 -27.82 3.58
C SER A 37 3.03 -27.06 3.41
N GLY A 38 3.00 -25.91 2.74
CA GLY A 38 4.20 -25.11 2.60
C GLY A 38 4.08 -23.95 1.64
N TYR A 39 5.09 -23.07 1.71
CA TYR A 39 5.18 -21.88 0.87
C TYR A 39 6.27 -22.03 -0.19
N GLN A 40 5.97 -21.58 -1.40
CA GLN A 40 6.97 -21.29 -2.43
C GLN A 40 6.92 -19.80 -2.77
N PHE A 41 8.08 -19.17 -2.90
CA PHE A 41 8.19 -17.83 -3.48
C PHE A 41 8.80 -17.92 -4.86
N ARG A 42 8.18 -17.23 -5.83
CA ARG A 42 8.70 -17.12 -7.19
C ARG A 42 8.98 -15.65 -7.45
N GLY A 43 10.26 -15.33 -7.62
CA GLY A 43 10.67 -14.00 -8.05
C GLY A 43 10.17 -13.67 -9.45
N ASP A 44 10.29 -12.40 -9.81
CA ASP A 44 9.84 -11.84 -11.07
C ASP A 44 10.84 -10.80 -11.59
N ALA A 45 10.66 -10.36 -12.83
CA ALA A 45 11.37 -9.21 -13.39
C ALA A 45 10.35 -8.15 -13.81
N ALA A 46 10.55 -6.92 -13.36
CA ALA A 46 9.61 -5.84 -13.60
C ALA A 46 10.31 -4.49 -13.78
N ASP A 47 9.73 -3.63 -14.60
CA ASP A 47 10.09 -2.22 -14.66
C ASP A 47 9.35 -1.46 -13.56
N VAL A 48 10.11 -0.81 -12.69
CA VAL A 48 9.59 -0.13 -11.50
C VAL A 48 9.79 1.37 -11.57
N GLN A 49 8.77 2.10 -11.14
CA GLN A 49 8.87 3.52 -10.85
C GLN A 49 9.32 3.71 -9.40
N LEU A 50 10.09 4.78 -9.17
CA LEU A 50 10.64 5.13 -7.86
C LEU A 50 9.89 6.31 -7.22
N ASP A 51 8.60 6.40 -7.52
CA ASP A 51 7.72 7.53 -7.22
C ASP A 51 6.53 7.15 -6.32
N GLY A 52 6.63 6.00 -5.66
CA GLY A 52 5.56 5.41 -4.85
C GLY A 52 4.57 4.54 -5.63
N THR A 53 4.77 4.33 -6.93
CA THR A 53 3.94 3.36 -7.69
C THR A 53 4.20 1.94 -7.22
N GLU A 54 3.12 1.21 -6.99
CA GLU A 54 3.14 -0.20 -6.59
C GLU A 54 3.57 -1.11 -7.74
N PHE A 55 4.32 -2.16 -7.40
CA PHE A 55 4.74 -3.21 -8.32
C PHE A 55 4.72 -4.58 -7.66
N VAL A 56 4.63 -5.63 -8.48
CA VAL A 56 4.69 -7.02 -8.01
C VAL A 56 6.14 -7.42 -7.85
N VAL A 57 6.53 -7.78 -6.63
CA VAL A 57 7.86 -8.29 -6.30
C VAL A 57 7.97 -9.77 -6.65
N GLY A 58 6.87 -10.50 -6.64
CA GLY A 58 6.85 -11.91 -7.00
C GLY A 58 5.54 -12.59 -6.63
N THR A 59 5.47 -13.89 -6.91
CA THR A 59 4.31 -14.72 -6.59
C THR A 59 4.58 -15.54 -5.33
N PHE A 60 3.72 -15.35 -4.33
CA PHE A 60 3.61 -16.21 -3.16
C PHE A 60 2.65 -17.36 -3.46
N VAL A 61 3.11 -18.59 -3.23
CA VAL A 61 2.34 -19.82 -3.45
C VAL A 61 2.20 -20.55 -2.13
N HIS A 62 0.97 -20.80 -1.71
CA HIS A 62 0.66 -21.68 -0.58
C HIS A 62 0.09 -23.00 -1.09
N ARG A 63 0.84 -24.09 -0.91
CA ARG A 63 0.31 -25.44 -1.05
C ARG A 63 -0.34 -25.80 0.28
N ASN A 64 -1.67 -25.77 0.31
CA ASN A 64 -2.39 -26.13 1.52
C ASN A 64 -2.87 -27.59 1.43
N LYS A 65 -2.45 -28.42 2.38
CA LYS A 65 -2.84 -29.80 2.54
C LYS A 65 -3.36 -29.99 3.97
N PRO A 66 -4.35 -30.87 4.19
CA PRO A 66 -4.86 -31.10 5.53
C PRO A 66 -3.73 -31.64 6.42
N THR A 67 -3.18 -30.81 7.29
CA THR A 67 -2.09 -31.18 8.18
C THR A 67 -2.27 -30.59 9.56
N ASN A 68 -1.48 -31.12 10.48
CA ASN A 68 -1.43 -30.62 11.84
C ASN A 68 0.04 -30.34 12.16
N VAL A 69 0.30 -29.13 12.63
CA VAL A 69 1.62 -28.68 13.08
C VAL A 69 1.47 -28.01 14.44
N SER A 70 2.48 -28.16 15.29
CA SER A 70 2.50 -27.58 16.63
C SER A 70 3.71 -26.64 16.81
N PRO A 71 3.48 -25.37 17.19
CA PRO A 71 2.18 -24.71 17.27
C PRO A 71 1.51 -24.56 15.88
N SER A 72 0.19 -24.43 15.88
CA SER A 72 -0.59 -24.21 14.65
C SER A 72 -0.56 -22.77 14.16
N GLN A 73 -0.03 -21.85 14.97
CA GLN A 73 0.22 -20.46 14.60
C GLN A 73 1.70 -20.17 14.74
N PHE A 74 2.31 -19.68 13.66
CA PHE A 74 3.73 -19.37 13.58
C PHE A 74 3.99 -18.40 12.43
N ASP A 75 5.07 -17.65 12.54
CA ASP A 75 5.53 -16.76 11.50
C ASP A 75 6.52 -17.50 10.60
N VAL A 76 6.44 -17.26 9.29
CA VAL A 76 7.39 -17.74 8.29
C VAL A 76 8.14 -16.55 7.71
N GLN A 77 9.45 -16.53 7.89
CA GLN A 77 10.30 -15.44 7.45
C GLN A 77 10.74 -15.66 6.00
N LEU A 78 10.54 -14.68 5.12
CA LEU A 78 10.99 -14.65 3.73
C LEU A 78 11.90 -13.45 3.53
N THR A 79 13.13 -13.69 3.10
CA THR A 79 14.01 -12.62 2.61
C THR A 79 13.96 -12.61 1.10
N VAL A 80 13.48 -11.51 0.52
CA VAL A 80 13.48 -11.30 -0.93
C VAL A 80 14.65 -10.42 -1.31
N ASN A 81 15.55 -10.97 -2.12
CA ASN A 81 16.62 -10.21 -2.74
C ASN A 81 16.08 -9.51 -3.99
N VAL A 82 16.34 -8.21 -4.08
CA VAL A 82 16.00 -7.36 -5.22
C VAL A 82 17.30 -6.86 -5.84
N MET A 83 17.53 -7.23 -7.09
CA MET A 83 18.65 -6.76 -7.90
C MET A 83 18.14 -5.69 -8.87
N PHE A 84 18.76 -4.51 -8.84
CA PHE A 84 18.46 -3.40 -9.74
C PHE A 84 19.31 -3.47 -11.02
N GLU A 85 18.85 -2.78 -12.06
CA GLU A 85 19.55 -2.68 -13.35
C GLU A 85 21.00 -2.15 -13.24
N ASP A 86 21.28 -1.29 -12.26
CA ASP A 86 22.62 -0.77 -11.98
C ASP A 86 23.55 -1.77 -11.25
N GLY A 87 23.05 -2.98 -10.98
CA GLY A 87 23.75 -4.04 -10.26
C GLY A 87 23.73 -3.90 -8.73
N SER A 88 23.12 -2.84 -8.20
CA SER A 88 22.89 -2.75 -6.75
C SER A 88 21.86 -3.78 -6.31
N THR A 89 21.95 -4.20 -5.04
CA THR A 89 21.04 -5.18 -4.45
C THR A 89 20.53 -4.71 -3.10
N THR A 90 19.28 -5.03 -2.78
CA THR A 90 18.74 -4.89 -1.43
C THR A 90 17.96 -6.13 -1.05
N ASP A 91 17.91 -6.40 0.25
CA ASP A 91 17.06 -7.44 0.80
C ASP A 91 15.82 -6.81 1.43
N LEU A 92 14.67 -7.46 1.22
CA LEU A 92 13.39 -7.15 1.83
C LEU A 92 12.98 -8.32 2.71
N ASP A 93 12.96 -8.12 4.03
CA ASP A 93 12.55 -9.15 4.98
C ASP A 93 11.05 -9.08 5.25
N PHE A 94 10.34 -10.17 4.99
CA PHE A 94 8.91 -10.34 5.20
C PHE A 94 8.64 -11.38 6.27
N SER A 95 7.68 -11.08 7.15
CA SER A 95 7.13 -12.03 8.14
C SER A 95 5.68 -12.34 7.78
N PHE A 96 5.41 -13.59 7.42
CA PHE A 96 4.06 -14.08 7.17
C PHE A 96 3.57 -14.86 8.38
N HIS A 97 2.56 -14.35 9.07
CA HIS A 97 1.89 -15.11 10.11
C HIS A 97 0.99 -16.16 9.48
N HIS A 98 1.29 -17.43 9.73
CA HIS A 98 0.51 -18.58 9.30
C HIS A 98 -0.35 -19.07 10.45
N HIS A 99 -1.60 -19.38 10.12
CA HIS A 99 -2.48 -20.13 11.00
C HIS A 99 -2.99 -21.37 10.26
N GLU A 100 -2.42 -22.51 10.62
CA GLU A 100 -2.90 -23.83 10.24
C GLU A 100 -4.21 -24.09 10.99
N THR A 101 -5.34 -23.96 10.31
CA THR A 101 -6.64 -24.04 10.93
C THR A 101 -7.06 -25.49 11.19
N PRO A 102 -7.92 -25.76 12.20
CA PRO A 102 -8.38 -27.11 12.44
C PRO A 102 -9.16 -27.69 11.25
N ASN A 103 -8.61 -28.73 10.64
CA ASN A 103 -9.18 -29.49 9.53
C ASN A 103 -10.32 -30.42 10.00
N SER A 104 -11.47 -29.85 10.42
CA SER A 104 -12.50 -30.57 11.18
C SER A 104 -13.85 -30.73 10.47
N THR A 105 -14.15 -29.94 9.44
CA THR A 105 -15.47 -29.96 8.78
C THR A 105 -15.46 -30.56 7.38
N GLY A 106 -14.28 -30.72 6.77
CA GLY A 106 -14.09 -31.09 5.37
C GLY A 106 -14.53 -30.01 4.38
N THR A 107 -14.71 -28.76 4.81
CA THR A 107 -15.35 -27.72 4.01
C THR A 107 -14.69 -26.35 4.13
N SER A 108 -14.59 -25.65 3.00
CA SER A 108 -14.26 -24.22 2.95
C SER A 108 -15.48 -23.38 3.35
N PRO A 109 -15.32 -22.27 4.09
CA PRO A 109 -14.06 -21.71 4.58
C PRO A 109 -13.68 -22.16 5.99
N ALA A 110 -14.39 -23.13 6.58
CA ALA A 110 -14.20 -23.50 7.98
C ALA A 110 -12.81 -24.11 8.25
N ASP A 111 -12.31 -24.89 7.29
CA ASP A 111 -10.97 -25.48 7.34
C ASP A 111 -9.90 -24.68 6.56
N ASP A 112 -10.23 -23.51 6.00
CA ASP A 112 -9.26 -22.73 5.22
C ASP A 112 -8.20 -22.08 6.13
N ASP A 113 -6.93 -22.39 5.85
CA ASP A 113 -5.79 -21.73 6.47
C ASP A 113 -5.76 -20.23 6.22
N LEU A 114 -5.17 -19.50 7.18
CA LEU A 114 -4.98 -18.07 7.10
C LEU A 114 -3.52 -17.71 6.93
N VAL A 115 -3.26 -16.83 5.97
CA VAL A 115 -1.97 -16.19 5.79
C VAL A 115 -2.15 -14.69 6.01
N ASP A 116 -1.34 -14.16 6.92
CA ASP A 116 -1.36 -12.79 7.38
C ASP A 116 0.01 -12.14 7.10
N LEU A 117 -0.01 -10.96 6.54
CA LEU A 117 1.13 -10.06 6.63
C LEU A 117 1.05 -9.37 7.99
N GLN A 118 2.01 -9.66 8.86
CA GLN A 118 2.17 -8.83 10.06
C GLN A 118 2.48 -7.41 9.59
N THR A 119 1.58 -6.49 9.91
CA THR A 119 1.80 -5.06 9.71
C THR A 119 3.08 -4.66 10.42
N PHE A 120 3.77 -3.65 9.88
CA PHE A 120 5.10 -3.18 10.29
C PHE A 120 6.28 -3.84 9.58
N ILE A 121 6.36 -3.63 8.27
CA ILE A 121 7.67 -3.40 7.67
C ILE A 121 7.84 -1.90 7.59
N HIS A 122 8.59 -1.38 8.55
CA HIS A 122 9.10 -0.02 8.46
C HIS A 122 9.81 0.14 7.12
N PRO A 123 9.62 1.27 6.43
CA PRO A 123 10.23 1.51 5.14
C PRO A 123 11.74 1.22 5.20
N ARG A 124 12.22 0.24 4.43
CA ARG A 124 13.64 -0.17 4.47
C ARG A 124 14.45 0.77 3.57
N PRO A 125 15.56 1.34 4.05
CA PRO A 125 16.39 2.20 3.21
C PRO A 125 16.99 1.37 2.08
N VAL A 126 16.94 1.90 0.86
CA VAL A 126 17.55 1.32 -0.33
C VAL A 126 18.22 2.42 -1.12
N THR A 127 19.40 2.13 -1.67
CA THR A 127 20.12 3.06 -2.54
C THR A 127 20.02 2.55 -3.98
N ILE A 128 19.49 3.38 -4.88
CA ILE A 128 19.33 3.07 -6.30
C ILE A 128 19.97 4.21 -7.09
N ALA A 129 20.94 3.91 -7.95
CA ALA A 129 21.70 4.91 -8.71
C ALA A 129 22.27 6.05 -7.84
N GLY A 130 22.68 5.74 -6.60
CA GLY A 130 23.24 6.72 -5.65
C GLY A 130 22.24 7.62 -4.92
N LYS A 131 20.92 7.47 -5.16
CA LYS A 131 19.86 8.18 -4.43
C LYS A 131 19.23 7.26 -3.37
N GLN A 132 18.90 7.83 -2.21
CA GLN A 132 18.22 7.12 -1.12
C GLN A 132 16.71 7.05 -1.35
N TYR A 133 16.17 5.86 -1.17
CA TYR A 133 14.76 5.54 -1.26
C TYR A 133 14.36 4.68 -0.06
N ARG A 134 13.06 4.43 0.05
CA ARG A 134 12.48 3.47 0.97
C ARG A 134 11.66 2.43 0.23
N ALA A 135 11.86 1.16 0.56
CA ALA A 135 10.99 0.08 0.13
C ALA A 135 9.85 -0.10 1.14
N VAL A 136 8.61 -0.08 0.66
CA VAL A 136 7.40 -0.26 1.47
C VAL A 136 6.59 -1.42 0.93
N LEU A 137 6.27 -2.39 1.79
CA LEU A 137 5.37 -3.48 1.43
C LEU A 137 3.91 -2.99 1.49
N SER A 138 3.17 -3.14 0.39
CA SER A 138 1.75 -2.78 0.31
C SER A 138 0.85 -3.91 0.79
N GLY A 139 1.14 -5.16 0.42
CA GLY A 139 0.32 -6.30 0.80
C GLY A 139 0.35 -7.46 -0.19
N PHE A 140 -0.65 -8.33 -0.08
CA PHE A 140 -0.96 -9.36 -1.06
C PHE A 140 -1.97 -8.86 -2.07
N LYS A 141 -1.68 -8.92 -3.36
CA LYS A 141 -2.67 -8.63 -4.41
C LYS A 141 -3.35 -9.91 -4.88
N ARG A 142 -4.68 -9.93 -4.80
CA ARG A 142 -5.55 -11.00 -5.27
C ARG A 142 -6.76 -10.38 -5.96
N ASN A 143 -7.11 -10.87 -7.15
CA ASN A 143 -8.23 -10.35 -7.95
C ASN A 143 -8.20 -8.81 -8.12
N GLY A 144 -7.00 -8.23 -8.25
CA GLY A 144 -6.80 -6.79 -8.38
C GLY A 144 -6.88 -5.99 -7.08
N GLN A 145 -7.21 -6.60 -5.94
CA GLN A 145 -7.28 -5.94 -4.64
C GLN A 145 -6.07 -6.30 -3.77
N ILE A 146 -5.53 -5.30 -3.07
CA ILE A 146 -4.47 -5.49 -2.09
C ILE A 146 -5.10 -5.76 -0.73
N VAL A 147 -4.71 -6.86 -0.10
CA VAL A 147 -5.18 -7.33 1.20
C VAL A 147 -4.00 -7.67 2.09
N GLN A 148 -4.17 -7.55 3.40
CA GLN A 148 -3.15 -7.94 4.39
C GLN A 148 -3.32 -9.38 4.86
N ARG A 149 -4.51 -9.95 4.67
CA ARG A 149 -4.86 -11.31 5.05
C ARG A 149 -5.53 -11.98 3.86
N PHE A 150 -5.28 -13.28 3.68
CA PHE A 150 -6.13 -14.09 2.82
C PHE A 150 -6.36 -15.51 3.34
N ARG A 151 -7.49 -16.09 2.92
CA ARG A 151 -7.82 -17.50 3.15
C ARG A 151 -7.27 -18.38 2.03
N SER A 152 -6.75 -19.53 2.43
CA SER A 152 -6.12 -20.52 1.58
C SER A 152 -6.88 -21.85 1.69
N PRO A 153 -7.83 -22.12 0.78
CA PRO A 153 -8.58 -23.37 0.77
C PRO A 153 -7.71 -24.62 0.81
N GLU A 154 -8.20 -25.61 1.57
CA GLU A 154 -7.58 -26.91 1.76
C GLU A 154 -7.42 -27.72 0.47
N SER A 155 -6.44 -28.63 0.50
CA SER A 155 -6.14 -29.56 -0.60
C SER A 155 -5.85 -28.89 -1.95
N GLY A 156 -5.39 -27.63 -1.92
CA GLY A 156 -5.20 -26.78 -3.10
C GLY A 156 -3.81 -26.14 -3.21
N ILE A 157 -3.62 -25.43 -4.32
CA ILE A 157 -2.49 -24.51 -4.53
C ILE A 157 -3.07 -23.11 -4.65
N ASN A 158 -2.73 -22.25 -3.71
CA ASN A 158 -3.27 -20.92 -3.58
C ASN A 158 -2.18 -19.89 -3.91
N PHE A 159 -2.55 -18.82 -4.60
CA PHE A 159 -1.62 -17.81 -5.10
C PHE A 159 -1.98 -16.42 -4.58
N ALA A 160 -0.95 -15.63 -4.32
CA ALA A 160 -1.03 -14.20 -4.10
C ALA A 160 0.19 -13.51 -4.71
N GLU A 161 0.02 -12.34 -5.30
CA GLU A 161 1.15 -11.48 -5.67
C GLU A 161 1.61 -10.72 -4.44
N VAL A 162 2.92 -10.61 -4.20
CA VAL A 162 3.49 -9.76 -3.15
C VAL A 162 3.78 -8.40 -3.76
N VAL A 163 3.21 -7.34 -3.20
CA VAL A 163 3.28 -5.98 -3.76
C VAL A 163 4.10 -5.06 -2.89
N CYS A 164 5.01 -4.31 -3.51
CA CYS A 164 5.88 -3.31 -2.89
C CYS A 164 5.81 -2.00 -3.67
N MET A 165 6.31 -0.92 -3.08
CA MET A 165 6.60 0.33 -3.76
C MET A 165 7.94 0.90 -3.27
N PHE A 166 8.62 1.63 -4.13
CA PHE A 166 9.77 2.45 -3.75
C PHE A 166 9.36 3.91 -3.64
N THR A 167 9.59 4.51 -2.48
CA THR A 167 9.34 5.93 -2.23
C THR A 167 10.64 6.66 -1.98
N LEU A 168 10.64 7.98 -2.14
CA LEU A 168 11.78 8.80 -1.73
C LEU A 168 12.04 8.67 -0.23
N ASP A 169 13.30 8.77 0.22
CA ASP A 169 13.59 8.83 1.66
C ASP A 169 13.15 10.17 2.29
N GLU A 170 13.14 11.22 1.49
CA GLU A 170 12.62 12.55 1.82
C GLU A 170 11.08 12.61 1.79
N PRO A 171 10.45 13.63 2.40
CA PRO A 171 9.02 13.84 2.27
C PRO A 171 8.64 14.20 0.82
N ASP A 172 7.48 13.75 0.38
CA ASP A 172 6.95 14.05 -0.95
C ASP A 172 5.43 14.14 -0.84
N VAL A 173 4.92 15.38 -0.68
CA VAL A 173 3.50 15.63 -0.48
C VAL A 173 2.86 16.08 -1.78
N ILE A 174 1.88 15.31 -2.24
CA ILE A 174 1.17 15.54 -3.50
C ILE A 174 -0.34 15.71 -3.26
N ILE A 175 -1.05 16.21 -4.26
CA ILE A 175 -2.50 16.09 -4.35
C ILE A 175 -2.83 14.70 -4.90
N SER A 176 -3.24 13.78 -4.02
CA SER A 176 -3.59 12.40 -4.41
C SER A 176 -5.01 12.24 -4.90
N GLY A 177 -5.89 13.21 -4.63
CA GLY A 177 -7.28 13.12 -5.03
C GLY A 177 -7.98 14.48 -4.99
N LEU A 178 -8.94 14.64 -5.89
CA LEU A 178 -9.85 15.77 -5.89
C LEU A 178 -11.25 15.24 -6.17
N ARG A 179 -12.12 15.30 -5.16
CA ARG A 179 -13.54 15.08 -5.34
C ARG A 179 -14.18 16.44 -5.53
N TYR A 180 -14.41 16.78 -6.79
CA TYR A 180 -15.11 18.01 -7.16
C TYR A 180 -16.55 17.72 -7.58
N GLN A 181 -17.05 16.49 -7.68
CA GLN A 181 -18.46 16.23 -7.97
C GLN A 181 -19.21 15.86 -6.68
N GLY A 182 -19.73 16.86 -5.98
CA GLY A 182 -20.54 16.66 -4.77
C GLY A 182 -21.88 15.98 -5.03
N THR A 183 -22.48 15.42 -3.98
CA THR A 183 -23.70 14.59 -4.09
C THR A 183 -24.98 15.28 -3.64
N SER A 184 -24.87 16.43 -2.99
CA SER A 184 -25.98 17.15 -2.38
C SER A 184 -25.92 18.65 -2.65
N THR A 185 -27.03 19.34 -2.40
CA THR A 185 -27.10 20.80 -2.48
C THR A 185 -26.06 21.42 -1.54
N GLY A 186 -25.20 22.28 -2.09
CA GLY A 186 -24.09 22.90 -1.34
C GLY A 186 -22.80 22.09 -1.32
N GLN A 187 -22.80 20.85 -1.86
CA GLN A 187 -21.57 20.12 -2.22
C GLN A 187 -20.56 19.98 -1.06
N ALA A 188 -21.06 19.81 0.16
CA ALA A 188 -20.26 19.77 1.37
C ALA A 188 -19.22 18.63 1.39
N ASP A 189 -19.53 17.53 0.68
CA ASP A 189 -18.73 16.31 0.56
C ASP A 189 -17.57 16.41 -0.44
N GLU A 190 -17.42 17.53 -1.16
CA GLU A 190 -16.28 17.76 -2.02
C GLU A 190 -15.00 18.03 -1.22
N TYR A 191 -13.85 17.61 -1.73
CA TYR A 191 -12.58 17.76 -1.04
C TYR A 191 -11.39 17.70 -1.99
N VAL A 192 -10.28 18.29 -1.54
CA VAL A 192 -8.94 17.93 -2.00
C VAL A 192 -8.28 17.00 -0.98
N GLU A 193 -7.63 15.95 -1.46
CA GLU A 193 -6.84 15.01 -0.67
C GLU A 193 -5.35 15.23 -0.96
N ILE A 194 -4.56 15.38 0.10
CA ILE A 194 -3.11 15.33 0.03
C ILE A 194 -2.60 14.01 0.60
N LEU A 195 -1.48 13.54 0.06
CA LEU A 195 -0.79 12.33 0.49
C LEU A 195 0.70 12.65 0.61
N ASN A 196 1.30 12.32 1.75
CA ASN A 196 2.75 12.19 1.81
C ASN A 196 3.13 10.80 1.27
N LYS A 197 3.55 10.74 0.01
CA LYS A 197 4.05 9.52 -0.62
C LYS A 197 5.55 9.31 -0.40
N GLY A 198 6.22 10.26 0.26
CA GLY A 198 7.63 10.15 0.66
C GLY A 198 7.84 9.28 1.90
N GLY A 199 9.10 9.09 2.25
CA GLY A 199 9.57 8.21 3.32
C GLY A 199 9.79 8.90 4.66
N ALA A 200 9.70 10.23 4.71
CA ALA A 200 9.88 11.03 5.92
C ALA A 200 8.66 11.92 6.22
N PRO A 201 8.39 12.26 7.50
CA PRO A 201 7.30 13.17 7.87
C PRO A 201 7.49 14.58 7.30
N GLN A 202 6.41 15.24 6.88
CA GLN A 202 6.40 16.64 6.45
C GLN A 202 5.62 17.51 7.45
N ASP A 203 6.23 18.57 7.96
CA ASP A 203 5.55 19.65 8.66
C ASP A 203 4.87 20.58 7.64
N LEU A 204 3.56 20.75 7.75
CA LEU A 204 2.73 21.57 6.88
C LEU A 204 2.50 22.98 7.46
N THR A 205 3.23 23.39 8.49
CA THR A 205 3.15 24.73 9.06
C THR A 205 3.41 25.78 7.98
N GLY A 206 2.44 26.68 7.78
CA GLY A 206 2.51 27.71 6.73
C GLY A 206 2.10 27.25 5.34
N TRP A 207 1.96 25.94 5.11
CA TRP A 207 1.44 25.40 3.85
C TRP A 207 -0.07 25.62 3.76
N LYS A 208 -0.58 25.57 2.53
CA LYS A 208 -2.02 25.73 2.25
C LYS A 208 -2.45 24.96 1.00
N VAL A 209 -3.75 24.66 0.95
CA VAL A 209 -4.43 24.30 -0.29
C VAL A 209 -5.20 25.49 -0.83
N GLU A 210 -5.13 25.72 -2.14
CA GLU A 210 -5.86 26.78 -2.84
C GLU A 210 -6.78 26.20 -3.91
N ALA A 211 -7.99 26.75 -4.01
CA ALA A 211 -8.91 26.51 -5.12
C ALA A 211 -8.94 27.71 -6.06
N LYS A 212 -8.70 27.47 -7.35
CA LYS A 212 -8.87 28.46 -8.42
C LYS A 212 -9.99 28.02 -9.36
N PRO A 213 -10.85 28.94 -9.85
CA PRO A 213 -10.76 30.39 -9.70
C PRO A 213 -11.52 30.97 -8.49
N THR A 214 -12.22 30.16 -7.70
CA THR A 214 -13.05 30.63 -6.56
C THR A 214 -12.25 31.40 -5.51
N GLY A 215 -10.95 31.12 -5.38
CA GLY A 215 -10.03 31.86 -4.53
C GLY A 215 -10.01 31.40 -3.08
N HIS A 216 -10.75 30.34 -2.74
CA HIS A 216 -10.67 29.71 -1.43
C HIS A 216 -9.25 29.23 -1.13
N SER A 217 -8.82 29.42 0.11
CA SER A 217 -7.51 29.03 0.60
C SER A 217 -7.66 28.48 2.01
N PHE A 218 -7.11 27.30 2.26
CA PHE A 218 -7.09 26.69 3.59
C PHE A 218 -5.63 26.55 4.05
N PRO A 219 -5.17 27.35 5.02
CA PRO A 219 -3.88 27.16 5.65
C PRO A 219 -3.96 25.99 6.64
N PHE A 220 -2.98 25.10 6.61
CA PHE A 220 -2.89 24.03 7.61
C PHE A 220 -2.56 24.64 8.98
N PRO A 221 -3.18 24.16 10.08
CA PRO A 221 -2.84 24.61 11.42
C PRO A 221 -1.34 24.39 11.72
N PRO A 222 -0.67 25.31 12.43
CA PRO A 222 0.71 25.12 12.84
C PRO A 222 0.91 23.82 13.62
N GLY A 223 2.02 23.12 13.35
CA GLY A 223 2.32 21.80 13.91
C GLY A 223 1.58 20.63 13.26
N THR A 224 0.84 20.86 12.16
CA THR A 224 0.26 19.77 11.38
C THR A 224 1.38 19.00 10.67
N VAL A 225 1.60 17.75 11.04
CA VAL A 225 2.62 16.88 10.43
C VAL A 225 1.95 15.71 9.73
N VAL A 226 2.20 15.56 8.43
CA VAL A 226 1.74 14.40 7.64
C VAL A 226 2.82 13.31 7.58
N GLN A 227 2.52 12.15 8.15
CA GLN A 227 3.42 11.00 8.19
C GLN A 227 3.53 10.30 6.82
N PRO A 228 4.59 9.52 6.55
CA PRO A 228 4.69 8.68 5.36
C PRO A 228 3.44 7.82 5.15
N GLY A 229 2.88 7.84 3.94
CA GLY A 229 1.64 7.14 3.58
C GLY A 229 0.34 7.75 4.14
N GLN A 230 0.42 8.77 5.00
CA GLN A 230 -0.75 9.41 5.59
C GLN A 230 -1.40 10.38 4.60
N ARG A 231 -2.73 10.45 4.69
CA ARG A 231 -3.57 11.33 3.88
C ARG A 231 -4.33 12.31 4.75
N TYR A 232 -4.46 13.54 4.25
CA TYR A 232 -5.39 14.52 4.80
C TYR A 232 -6.34 15.00 3.71
N ARG A 233 -7.56 15.31 4.11
CA ARG A 233 -8.57 15.89 3.23
C ARG A 233 -9.03 17.23 3.77
N VAL A 234 -9.19 18.19 2.87
CA VAL A 234 -9.81 19.47 3.18
C VAL A 234 -11.14 19.53 2.44
N TYR A 235 -12.23 19.37 3.19
CA TYR A 235 -13.59 19.33 2.67
C TYR A 235 -14.18 20.72 2.48
N THR A 236 -15.15 20.86 1.58
CA THR A 236 -15.92 22.09 1.39
C THR A 236 -16.61 22.49 2.70
N ASN A 237 -17.36 21.58 3.32
CA ASN A 237 -18.08 21.88 4.57
C ASN A 237 -18.39 20.65 5.45
N GLU A 238 -17.58 19.60 5.35
CA GLU A 238 -17.67 18.44 6.25
C GLU A 238 -16.43 18.34 7.15
N ASN A 239 -16.56 17.59 8.24
CA ASN A 239 -15.44 17.27 9.12
C ASN A 239 -15.30 15.75 9.22
N HIS A 240 -14.14 15.23 8.81
CA HIS A 240 -13.80 13.82 8.87
C HIS A 240 -12.51 13.62 9.67
N PRO A 241 -12.55 13.35 10.98
CA PRO A 241 -11.37 13.24 11.83
C PRO A 241 -10.35 12.18 11.35
N GLY A 242 -10.82 11.11 10.71
CA GLY A 242 -9.96 10.08 10.12
C GLY A 242 -9.07 10.57 8.98
N TYR A 243 -9.37 11.73 8.40
CA TYR A 243 -8.60 12.40 7.34
C TYR A 243 -8.08 13.78 7.79
N GLY A 244 -7.85 13.96 9.10
CA GLY A 244 -7.34 15.20 9.68
C GLY A 244 -8.43 16.20 10.12
N GLY A 245 -9.68 16.00 9.70
CA GLY A 245 -10.81 16.84 10.14
C GLY A 245 -10.78 18.28 9.59
N PHE A 246 -10.12 18.51 8.46
CA PHE A 246 -10.00 19.85 7.87
C PHE A 246 -11.18 20.20 6.97
N SER A 247 -11.59 21.47 7.01
CA SER A 247 -12.73 21.98 6.26
C SER A 247 -12.54 23.45 5.92
N PHE A 248 -12.96 23.87 4.73
CA PHE A 248 -13.09 25.29 4.40
C PHE A 248 -14.23 25.96 5.18
N GLY A 249 -15.20 25.18 5.69
CA GLY A 249 -16.38 25.69 6.38
C GLY A 249 -17.28 26.53 5.47
N SER A 250 -17.25 26.27 4.16
CA SER A 250 -17.91 27.09 3.15
C SER A 250 -19.34 26.59 2.89
N ALA A 251 -20.34 27.45 3.05
CA ALA A 251 -21.70 27.14 2.63
C ALA A 251 -21.90 27.20 1.09
N GLY A 252 -20.88 27.67 0.36
CA GLY A 252 -20.87 27.78 -1.09
C GLY A 252 -19.76 26.96 -1.74
N GLU A 253 -19.80 26.93 -3.07
CA GLU A 253 -18.87 26.17 -3.92
C GLU A 253 -17.40 26.57 -3.68
N VAL A 254 -16.58 25.59 -3.31
CA VAL A 254 -15.11 25.73 -3.27
C VAL A 254 -14.51 25.27 -4.60
N TRP A 255 -14.98 24.13 -5.13
CA TRP A 255 -14.48 23.51 -6.36
C TRP A 255 -15.47 23.74 -7.50
N ARG A 256 -15.08 24.61 -8.44
CA ARG A 256 -15.95 25.16 -9.46
C ARG A 256 -16.48 24.11 -10.44
N ASP A 257 -17.79 24.07 -10.63
CA ASP A 257 -18.51 23.22 -11.59
C ASP A 257 -17.94 23.27 -13.00
N GLN A 258 -17.50 24.43 -13.50
CA GLN A 258 -16.95 24.59 -14.85
C GLN A 258 -15.45 24.27 -14.97
N GLY A 259 -14.86 23.70 -13.92
CA GLY A 259 -13.44 23.39 -13.83
C GLY A 259 -12.62 24.48 -13.13
N GLY A 260 -11.39 24.10 -12.82
CA GLY A 260 -10.50 24.90 -12.01
C GLY A 260 -9.17 24.19 -11.77
N ILE A 261 -8.45 24.66 -10.75
CA ILE A 261 -7.16 24.08 -10.34
C ILE A 261 -7.13 24.03 -8.81
N ALA A 262 -6.88 22.85 -8.25
CA ALA A 262 -6.46 22.69 -6.86
C ALA A 262 -4.94 22.84 -6.78
N ARG A 263 -4.41 23.59 -5.83
CA ARG A 263 -2.95 23.79 -5.65
C ARG A 263 -2.56 23.49 -4.22
N LEU A 264 -1.45 22.80 -4.04
CA LEU A 264 -0.75 22.67 -2.77
C LEU A 264 0.44 23.63 -2.79
N VAL A 265 0.48 24.54 -1.82
CA VAL A 265 1.44 25.64 -1.79
C VAL A 265 2.19 25.59 -0.46
N ALA A 266 3.53 25.59 -0.53
CA ALA A 266 4.42 25.64 0.63
C ALA A 266 4.39 27.01 1.32
N ASP A 267 5.04 27.09 2.48
CA ASP A 267 5.13 28.29 3.32
C ASP A 267 5.86 29.47 2.65
N ASP A 268 6.79 29.19 1.74
CA ASP A 268 7.50 30.18 0.92
C ASP A 268 6.72 30.61 -0.35
N GLY A 269 5.54 30.02 -0.58
CA GLY A 269 4.72 30.27 -1.76
C GLY A 269 5.03 29.39 -2.98
N PHE A 270 5.97 28.44 -2.88
CA PHE A 270 6.24 27.46 -3.92
C PHE A 270 5.04 26.54 -4.14
N VAL A 271 4.67 26.31 -5.40
CA VAL A 271 3.60 25.36 -5.75
C VAL A 271 4.22 23.97 -5.76
N VAL A 272 3.95 23.21 -4.71
CA VAL A 272 4.45 21.84 -4.56
C VAL A 272 3.76 20.92 -5.56
N ASP A 273 2.44 21.05 -5.70
CA ASP A 273 1.66 20.28 -6.66
C ASP A 273 0.38 21.03 -7.07
N GLN A 274 -0.19 20.64 -8.21
CA GLN A 274 -1.46 21.17 -8.69
C GLN A 274 -2.24 20.16 -9.52
N SER A 275 -3.56 20.12 -9.30
CA SER A 275 -4.48 19.23 -10.00
C SER A 275 -5.53 20.07 -10.75
N PRO A 276 -5.38 20.26 -12.07
CA PRO A 276 -6.40 20.88 -12.89
C PRO A 276 -7.58 19.92 -13.11
N TYR A 277 -8.79 20.46 -13.12
CA TYR A 277 -10.01 19.71 -13.39
C TYR A 277 -10.93 20.50 -14.32
N LEU A 278 -11.75 19.79 -15.07
CA LEU A 278 -12.66 20.37 -16.06
C LEU A 278 -14.10 20.35 -15.53
N ASP A 279 -15.01 20.81 -16.39
CA ASP A 279 -16.44 20.83 -16.14
C ASP A 279 -16.94 19.47 -15.59
N LYS A 280 -17.71 19.51 -14.50
CA LYS A 280 -18.38 18.34 -13.91
C LYS A 280 -19.26 17.59 -14.93
N GLY A 281 -19.70 18.25 -16.01
CA GLY A 281 -20.44 17.64 -17.13
C GLY A 281 -19.59 17.03 -18.25
N PHE A 282 -18.26 17.21 -18.25
CA PHE A 282 -17.37 16.71 -19.30
C PHE A 282 -17.18 15.19 -19.16
N GLY A 283 -18.12 14.42 -19.69
CA GLY A 283 -18.20 12.96 -19.56
C GLY A 283 -19.62 12.42 -19.32
N ASN A 284 -20.57 13.30 -18.97
CA ASN A 284 -22.00 12.99 -19.00
C ASN A 284 -22.53 13.10 -20.44
N THR A 285 -21.98 12.31 -21.37
CA THR A 285 -22.75 11.95 -22.56
C THR A 285 -23.79 10.94 -22.12
N GLY A 286 -24.87 11.45 -21.52
CA GLY A 286 -26.15 10.76 -21.58
C GLY A 286 -26.47 10.60 -23.06
N THR A 287 -26.20 9.42 -23.60
CA THR A 287 -26.79 9.00 -24.85
C THR A 287 -28.31 9.03 -24.64
N PRO A 288 -29.09 9.74 -25.47
CA PRO A 288 -30.55 9.68 -25.46
C PRO A 288 -31.05 8.24 -25.67
#